data_AF-A0A9E4BJX1-F1
#
_entry.id   AF-A0A9E4BJX1-F1
#
_cell.length_a   1.000
_cell.length_b   1.000
_cell.length_c   1.000
_cell.angle_alpha   90.00
_cell.angle_beta   90.00
_cell.angle_gamma   90.00
#
_symmetry.space_group_name_H-M   'P 1'
#
loop_
_entity.id
_entity.type
_entity.pdbx_description
1 polymer ?
#
loop_
_entity_poly.entity_id
_entity_poly.type
_entity_poly.pdbx_seq_one_letter_code
_entity_poly.pdbx_strand_id
1 'polypeptide(L)'
;MKQESIKILVVDDEPDLEVLMRQRMRRDIRSGRYSFAFAANGAEALEVLRAQDDIDVVLSDINMPKMDGLTMLSEIAKMDPDMRAVMVSAYGDIENIRSAMNLGAFDFVTKPVDFADLRRTLDRTIENLQSWRAALLDRHKLMALQNELSVARNMQQSILPKEFPVDRRYSMYADMEPAREVGGDFYDIHSLPDNRVGFAIADVSGKGVPAALFMMSARTLLKGSALMFNTPEKILAETNSILSDDNEAMMFVTVWYAIYDPESRELSFANGGHNPPLLVHPDGSSKMLQSDTGVPLGIVGRTSFEQVSIELDVGDTLVLYTDGVNEAENQDRDLYGMDRFQALFQGREPFASGKEANDAVFEAVHEFAAGAEQSDDITCLTLLVKPDA
;
A
#
# COMPACT_ATOMS: atom_id res chain seq x y z
N MET A 1 -28.16 -17.66 6.64
CA MET A 1 -28.25 -16.35 7.31
C MET A 1 -29.72 -15.96 7.38
N LYS A 2 -30.26 -15.61 8.55
CA LYS A 2 -31.60 -15.01 8.61
C LYS A 2 -31.50 -13.65 7.92
N GLN A 3 -32.30 -13.43 6.89
CA GLN A 3 -32.43 -12.13 6.25
C GLN A 3 -33.03 -11.18 7.29
N GLU A 4 -32.33 -10.11 7.65
CA GLU A 4 -32.89 -9.07 8.51
C GLU A 4 -34.10 -8.45 7.80
N SER A 5 -35.16 -8.22 8.57
CA SER A 5 -36.40 -7.64 8.05
C SER A 5 -36.14 -6.18 7.68
N ILE A 6 -36.42 -5.78 6.44
CA ILE A 6 -36.30 -4.39 6.01
C ILE A 6 -37.35 -3.56 6.73
N LYS A 7 -36.93 -2.49 7.40
CA LYS A 7 -37.83 -1.61 8.13
C LYS A 7 -38.20 -0.39 7.30
N ILE A 8 -39.49 -0.25 7.02
CA ILE A 8 -40.04 0.79 6.16
C ILE A 8 -40.89 1.74 7.01
N LEU A 9 -40.56 3.02 7.01
CA LEU A 9 -41.39 4.07 7.60
C LEU A 9 -42.42 4.55 6.58
N VAL A 10 -43.69 4.32 6.86
CA VAL A 10 -44.80 4.83 6.03
C VAL A 10 -45.31 6.13 6.63
N VAL A 11 -45.33 7.19 5.84
CA VAL A 11 -45.76 8.53 6.26
C VAL A 11 -46.95 8.97 5.41
N ASP A 12 -48.12 9.03 6.03
CA ASP A 12 -49.37 9.41 5.37
C ASP A 12 -50.37 9.84 6.46
N ASP A 13 -51.22 10.83 6.18
CA ASP A 13 -52.21 11.34 7.12
C ASP A 13 -53.55 10.58 7.08
N GLU A 14 -53.74 9.67 6.12
CA GLU A 14 -54.92 8.82 6.04
C GLU A 14 -54.89 7.69 7.11
N PRO A 15 -55.83 7.67 8.07
CA PRO A 15 -55.83 6.71 9.17
C PRO A 15 -56.06 5.26 8.72
N ASP A 16 -56.66 5.05 7.54
CA ASP A 16 -56.94 3.73 6.99
C ASP A 16 -55.72 3.11 6.26
N LEU A 17 -54.69 3.91 5.94
CA LEU A 17 -53.53 3.43 5.18
C LEU A 17 -52.74 2.37 5.96
N GLU A 18 -52.58 2.54 7.28
CA GLU A 18 -51.87 1.56 8.11
C GLU A 18 -52.54 0.17 8.03
N VAL A 19 -53.86 0.13 8.18
CA VAL A 19 -54.64 -1.11 8.11
C VAL A 19 -54.51 -1.71 6.72
N LEU A 20 -54.59 -0.89 5.67
CA LEU A 20 -54.49 -1.32 4.29
C LEU A 20 -53.11 -1.90 3.97
N MET A 21 -52.02 -1.23 4.36
CA MET A 21 -50.64 -1.70 4.18
C MET A 21 -50.42 -3.04 4.88
N ARG A 22 -50.83 -3.15 6.14
CA ARG A 22 -50.73 -4.41 6.91
C ARG A 22 -51.54 -5.54 6.27
N GLN A 23 -52.72 -5.24 5.72
CA GLN A 23 -53.57 -6.24 5.07
C GLN A 23 -52.99 -6.69 3.71
N ARG A 24 -52.56 -5.75 2.87
CA ARG A 24 -52.05 -6.02 1.52
C ARG A 24 -50.66 -6.66 1.53
N MET A 25 -49.81 -6.31 2.49
CA MET A 25 -48.45 -6.84 2.64
C MET A 25 -48.31 -7.90 3.74
N ARG A 26 -49.42 -8.49 4.21
CA ARG A 26 -49.46 -9.50 5.30
C ARG A 26 -48.52 -10.68 5.09
N ARG A 27 -48.34 -11.12 3.84
CA ARG A 27 -47.44 -12.25 3.51
C ARG A 27 -45.98 -11.88 3.75
N ASP A 28 -45.56 -10.70 3.29
CA ASP A 28 -44.19 -10.20 3.46
C ASP A 28 -43.84 -9.93 4.93
N ILE A 29 -44.80 -9.40 5.70
CA ILE A 29 -44.64 -9.20 7.15
C ILE A 29 -44.47 -10.55 7.86
N ARG A 30 -45.29 -11.55 7.52
CA ARG A 30 -45.22 -12.89 8.13
C ARG A 30 -43.95 -13.64 7.78
N SER A 31 -43.43 -13.47 6.57
CA SER A 31 -42.14 -14.04 6.18
C SER A 31 -40.96 -13.30 6.80
N GLY A 32 -41.18 -12.17 7.49
CA GLY A 32 -40.12 -11.33 8.05
C GLY A 32 -39.35 -10.54 7.00
N ARG A 33 -39.95 -10.29 5.83
CA ARG A 33 -39.32 -9.51 4.75
C ARG A 33 -39.39 -8.01 5.03
N TYR A 34 -40.57 -7.54 5.47
CA TYR A 34 -40.80 -6.14 5.81
C TYR A 34 -41.28 -6.00 7.26
N SER A 35 -40.82 -4.94 7.90
CA SER A 35 -41.35 -4.39 9.14
C SER A 35 -41.79 -2.96 8.86
N PHE A 36 -42.92 -2.54 9.40
CA PHE A 36 -43.47 -1.20 9.13
C PHE A 36 -43.53 -0.37 10.41
N ALA A 37 -43.02 0.86 10.31
CA ALA A 37 -43.29 1.96 11.22
C ALA A 37 -44.23 2.96 10.52
N PHE A 38 -44.97 3.76 11.28
CA PHE A 38 -45.95 4.70 10.75
C PHE A 38 -45.79 6.07 11.40
N ALA A 39 -46.06 7.11 10.64
CA ALA A 39 -46.14 8.49 11.10
C ALA A 39 -47.25 9.24 10.31
N ALA A 40 -47.94 10.19 10.95
CA ALA A 40 -49.09 10.86 10.34
C ALA A 40 -48.74 12.14 9.57
N ASN A 41 -47.47 12.57 9.60
CA ASN A 41 -46.97 13.78 8.92
C ASN A 41 -45.43 13.80 8.94
N GLY A 42 -44.83 14.70 8.17
CA GLY A 42 -43.37 14.81 8.07
C GLY A 42 -42.65 15.12 9.39
N ALA A 43 -43.26 15.89 10.30
CA ALA A 43 -42.60 16.26 11.56
C ALA A 43 -42.47 15.04 12.50
N GLU A 44 -43.54 14.24 12.60
CA GLU A 44 -43.54 12.98 13.35
C GLU A 44 -42.58 11.96 12.72
N ALA A 45 -42.52 11.89 11.39
CA ALA A 45 -41.58 11.01 10.70
C ALA A 45 -40.11 11.33 11.03
N LEU A 46 -39.75 12.62 11.09
CA LEU A 46 -38.40 13.04 11.51
C LEU A 46 -38.11 12.71 12.98
N GLU A 47 -39.11 12.76 13.88
CA GLU A 47 -38.93 12.30 15.26
C GLU A 47 -38.67 10.80 15.31
N VAL A 48 -39.41 10.00 14.52
CA VAL A 48 -39.20 8.56 14.43
C VAL A 48 -37.81 8.23 13.90
N LEU A 49 -37.36 8.88 12.82
CA LEU A 49 -36.01 8.68 12.26
C LEU A 49 -34.89 9.08 13.22
N ARG A 50 -35.11 10.05 14.10
CA ARG A 50 -34.14 10.41 15.16
C ARG A 50 -34.12 9.42 16.31
N ALA A 51 -35.26 8.79 16.60
CA ALA A 51 -35.38 7.82 17.69
C ALA A 51 -34.99 6.39 17.27
N GLN A 52 -35.04 6.08 15.97
CA GLN A 52 -34.83 4.75 15.41
C GLN A 52 -33.83 4.84 14.25
N ASP A 53 -32.62 4.32 14.47
CA ASP A 53 -31.51 4.29 13.50
C ASP A 53 -31.56 3.06 12.57
N ASP A 54 -32.53 2.17 12.77
CA ASP A 54 -32.72 0.92 12.02
C ASP A 54 -33.76 1.02 10.90
N ILE A 55 -34.17 2.24 10.51
CA ILE A 55 -35.10 2.44 9.39
C ILE A 55 -34.31 2.43 8.08
N ASP A 56 -34.71 1.57 7.14
CA ASP A 56 -34.00 1.38 5.87
C ASP A 56 -34.59 2.22 4.74
N VAL A 57 -35.92 2.38 4.72
CA VAL A 57 -36.64 3.03 3.62
C VAL A 57 -37.76 3.89 4.18
N VAL A 58 -37.96 5.08 3.59
CA VAL A 58 -39.11 5.94 3.87
C VAL A 58 -40.06 5.87 2.69
N LEU A 59 -41.34 5.61 2.92
CA LEU A 59 -42.42 5.69 1.94
C LEU A 59 -43.37 6.80 2.39
N SER A 60 -43.42 7.92 1.68
CA SER A 60 -44.15 9.10 2.15
C SER A 60 -45.10 9.65 1.11
N ASP A 61 -46.31 10.03 1.51
CA ASP A 61 -47.11 10.95 0.71
C ASP A 61 -46.42 12.31 0.59
N ILE A 62 -46.77 13.05 -0.46
CA ILE A 62 -46.28 14.42 -0.67
C ILE A 62 -47.14 15.40 0.13
N ASN A 63 -48.48 15.31 0.05
CA ASN A 63 -49.36 16.33 0.57
C ASN A 63 -49.93 15.92 1.93
N MET A 64 -49.37 16.44 3.03
CA MET A 64 -49.77 16.10 4.40
C MET A 64 -49.85 17.36 5.29
N PRO A 65 -50.67 17.37 6.35
CA PRO A 65 -50.76 18.47 7.30
C PRO A 65 -49.49 18.62 8.15
N LYS A 66 -49.31 19.80 8.75
CA LYS A 66 -48.15 20.22 9.58
C LYS A 66 -46.82 20.32 8.85
N MET A 67 -46.36 19.25 8.21
CA MET A 67 -45.16 19.20 7.39
C MET A 67 -45.39 18.25 6.21
N ASP A 68 -45.25 18.78 5.01
CA ASP A 68 -45.39 18.03 3.76
C ASP A 68 -44.19 17.12 3.50
N GLY A 69 -44.37 16.16 2.58
CA GLY A 69 -43.36 15.15 2.25
C GLY A 69 -42.11 15.72 1.59
N LEU A 70 -42.21 16.83 0.85
CA LEU A 70 -41.05 17.47 0.20
C LEU A 70 -40.15 18.19 1.22
N THR A 71 -40.77 18.90 2.17
CA THR A 71 -40.08 19.53 3.29
C THR A 71 -39.42 18.47 4.17
N MET A 72 -40.14 17.39 4.48
CA MET A 72 -39.58 16.24 5.19
C MET A 72 -38.38 15.64 4.44
N LEU A 73 -38.51 15.38 3.14
CA LEU A 73 -37.43 14.83 2.31
C LEU A 73 -36.18 15.72 2.33
N SER A 74 -36.36 17.05 2.25
CA SER A 74 -35.24 17.99 2.36
C SER A 74 -34.54 17.92 3.71
N GLU A 75 -35.25 17.66 4.81
CA GLU A 75 -34.66 17.50 6.14
C GLU A 75 -33.99 16.12 6.31
N ILE A 76 -34.58 15.06 5.75
CA ILE A 76 -33.97 13.73 5.70
C ILE A 76 -32.63 13.81 4.98
N ALA A 77 -32.56 14.44 3.81
CA ALA A 77 -31.33 14.56 3.03
C ALA A 77 -30.20 15.31 3.76
N LYS A 78 -30.52 16.17 4.74
CA LYS A 78 -29.53 16.84 5.62
C LYS A 78 -29.07 15.95 6.77
N MET A 79 -29.95 15.09 7.28
CA MET A 79 -29.69 14.21 8.42
C MET A 79 -28.99 12.92 7.99
N ASP A 80 -29.50 12.28 6.95
CA ASP A 80 -29.00 11.05 6.35
C ASP A 80 -29.15 11.13 4.82
N PRO A 81 -28.10 11.55 4.10
CA PRO A 81 -28.10 11.63 2.64
C PRO A 81 -28.27 10.27 1.93
N ASP A 82 -28.02 9.15 2.63
CA ASP A 82 -28.08 7.81 2.06
C ASP A 82 -29.45 7.14 2.27
N MET A 83 -30.34 7.77 3.06
CA MET A 83 -31.70 7.30 3.29
C MET A 83 -32.48 7.18 1.97
N ARG A 84 -33.11 6.03 1.75
CA ARG A 84 -33.89 5.80 0.54
C ARG A 84 -35.34 6.20 0.75
N ALA A 85 -35.73 7.35 0.20
CA ALA A 85 -37.11 7.82 0.22
C ALA A 85 -37.84 7.51 -1.10
N VAL A 86 -39.01 6.87 -1.00
CA VAL A 86 -39.96 6.66 -2.09
C VAL A 86 -41.16 7.56 -1.87
N MET A 87 -41.45 8.44 -2.82
CA MET A 87 -42.53 9.43 -2.69
C MET A 87 -43.82 8.93 -3.35
N VAL A 88 -44.94 9.06 -2.66
CA VAL A 88 -46.26 8.77 -3.18
C VAL A 88 -46.88 10.09 -3.64
N SER A 89 -47.26 10.18 -4.92
CA SER A 89 -47.75 11.41 -5.53
C SER A 89 -49.09 11.21 -6.24
N ALA A 90 -49.87 12.28 -6.42
CA ALA A 90 -51.13 12.21 -7.16
C ALA A 90 -50.90 11.97 -8.67
N TYR A 91 -51.87 11.33 -9.33
CA TYR A 91 -51.82 11.13 -10.77
C TYR A 91 -51.78 12.47 -11.53
N GLY A 92 -50.76 12.66 -12.36
CA GLY A 92 -50.58 13.88 -13.17
C GLY A 92 -49.79 15.01 -12.49
N ASP A 93 -49.29 14.80 -11.27
CA ASP A 93 -48.56 15.81 -10.50
C ASP A 93 -47.04 15.79 -10.79
N ILE A 94 -46.69 16.12 -12.04
CA ILE A 94 -45.31 16.03 -12.52
C ILE A 94 -44.36 17.05 -11.87
N GLU A 95 -44.89 18.20 -11.43
CA GLU A 95 -44.08 19.25 -10.79
C GLU A 95 -43.58 18.81 -9.42
N ASN A 96 -44.44 18.19 -8.60
CA ASN A 96 -44.05 17.67 -7.30
C ASN A 96 -43.13 16.45 -7.42
N ILE A 97 -43.38 15.54 -8.37
CA ILE A 97 -42.46 14.42 -8.64
C ILE A 97 -41.06 14.94 -9.00
N ARG A 98 -40.97 15.89 -9.93
CA ARG A 98 -39.69 16.48 -10.32
C ARG A 98 -38.99 17.15 -9.15
N SER A 99 -39.75 17.84 -8.30
CA SER A 99 -39.22 18.49 -7.10
C SER A 99 -38.68 17.47 -6.11
N ALA A 100 -39.39 16.37 -5.87
CA ALA A 100 -38.94 15.27 -5.02
C ALA A 100 -37.64 14.63 -5.53
N MET A 101 -37.55 14.32 -6.83
CA MET A 101 -36.34 13.74 -7.42
C MET A 101 -35.13 14.68 -7.28
N ASN A 102 -35.31 16.00 -7.49
CA ASN A 102 -34.26 17.00 -7.31
C ASN A 102 -33.82 17.14 -5.83
N LEU A 103 -34.70 16.83 -4.88
CA LEU A 103 -34.40 16.80 -3.45
C LEU A 103 -33.80 15.47 -2.98
N GLY A 104 -33.57 14.51 -3.89
CA GLY A 104 -32.93 13.23 -3.57
C GLY A 104 -33.88 12.07 -3.29
N ALA A 105 -35.17 12.18 -3.65
CA ALA A 105 -36.04 11.01 -3.63
C ALA A 105 -35.45 9.90 -4.52
N PHE A 106 -35.42 8.68 -3.99
CA PHE A 106 -34.91 7.53 -4.72
C PHE A 106 -35.87 7.12 -5.85
N ASP A 107 -37.17 7.17 -5.56
CA ASP A 107 -38.21 6.75 -6.49
C ASP A 107 -39.57 7.35 -6.15
N PHE A 108 -40.59 7.06 -6.97
CA PHE A 108 -41.96 7.44 -6.68
C PHE A 108 -43.01 6.39 -7.08
N VAL A 109 -44.20 6.53 -6.52
CA VAL A 109 -45.40 5.74 -6.85
C VAL A 109 -46.59 6.69 -7.00
N THR A 110 -47.51 6.41 -7.92
CA THR A 110 -48.69 7.26 -8.15
C THR A 110 -49.94 6.77 -7.41
N LYS A 111 -50.78 7.68 -6.92
CA LYS A 111 -52.13 7.40 -6.40
C LYS A 111 -53.14 7.22 -7.56
N PRO A 112 -54.13 6.31 -7.46
CA PRO A 112 -54.32 5.33 -6.38
C PRO A 112 -53.20 4.28 -6.38
N VAL A 113 -52.69 3.94 -5.20
CA VAL A 113 -51.51 3.09 -5.05
C VAL A 113 -51.78 1.67 -5.56
N ASP A 114 -51.12 1.30 -6.65
CA ASP A 114 -51.04 -0.10 -7.09
C ASP A 114 -49.98 -0.82 -6.25
N PHE A 115 -50.43 -1.74 -5.40
CA PHE A 115 -49.54 -2.51 -4.52
C PHE A 115 -48.57 -3.44 -5.28
N ALA A 116 -48.87 -3.82 -6.52
CA ALA A 116 -47.93 -4.56 -7.35
C ALA A 116 -46.79 -3.66 -7.86
N ASP A 117 -47.10 -2.40 -8.17
CA ASP A 117 -46.10 -1.40 -8.57
C ASP A 117 -45.28 -0.93 -7.36
N LEU A 118 -45.93 -0.60 -6.24
CA LEU A 118 -45.27 -0.26 -4.98
C LEU A 118 -44.27 -1.34 -4.56
N ARG A 119 -44.64 -2.62 -4.68
CA ARG A 119 -43.75 -3.72 -4.33
C ARG A 119 -42.54 -3.80 -5.26
N ARG A 120 -42.72 -3.58 -6.56
CA ARG A 120 -41.60 -3.51 -7.53
C ARG A 120 -40.67 -2.35 -7.20
N THR A 121 -41.23 -1.19 -6.88
CA THR A 121 -40.47 0.01 -6.47
C THR A 121 -39.69 -0.25 -5.18
N LEU A 122 -40.34 -0.76 -4.13
CA LEU A 122 -39.69 -1.09 -2.87
C LEU A 122 -38.59 -2.15 -3.06
N ASP A 123 -38.84 -3.18 -3.87
CA ASP A 123 -37.84 -4.22 -4.13
C ASP A 123 -36.59 -3.64 -4.82
N ARG A 124 -36.78 -2.79 -5.84
CA ARG A 124 -35.68 -2.05 -6.48
C ARG A 124 -34.92 -1.17 -5.49
N THR A 125 -35.63 -0.44 -4.63
CA THR A 125 -35.05 0.43 -3.61
C THR A 125 -34.20 -0.37 -2.61
N ILE A 126 -34.70 -1.52 -2.18
CA ILE A 126 -34.02 -2.38 -1.22
C ILE A 126 -32.78 -3.02 -1.84
N GLU A 127 -32.87 -3.53 -3.08
CA GLU A 127 -31.73 -4.08 -3.79
C GLU A 127 -30.60 -3.05 -3.96
N ASN A 128 -30.97 -1.80 -4.28
CA ASN A 128 -30.01 -0.70 -4.37
C ASN A 128 -29.37 -0.38 -3.01
N LEU A 129 -30.18 -0.27 -1.94
CA LEU A 129 -29.70 0.00 -0.59
C LEU A 129 -28.73 -1.09 -0.11
N GLN A 130 -29.06 -2.37 -0.36
CA GLN A 130 -28.19 -3.48 0.02
C GLN A 130 -26.87 -3.46 -0.76
N SER A 131 -26.92 -3.18 -2.06
CA SER A 131 -25.71 -3.05 -2.90
C SER A 131 -24.83 -1.89 -2.43
N TRP A 132 -25.43 -0.75 -2.06
CA TRP A 132 -24.72 0.40 -1.49
C TRP A 132 -24.04 0.07 -0.17
N ARG A 133 -24.78 -0.55 0.77
CA ARG A 133 -24.23 -0.96 2.07
C ARG A 133 -23.07 -1.95 1.92
N ALA A 134 -23.20 -2.91 1.00
CA ALA A 134 -22.12 -3.86 0.70
C ALA A 134 -20.87 -3.14 0.17
N ALA A 135 -21.02 -2.23 -0.80
CA ALA A 135 -19.92 -1.45 -1.35
C ALA A 135 -19.23 -0.58 -0.29
N LEU A 136 -20.01 0.02 0.62
CA LEU A 136 -19.47 0.83 1.72
C LEU A 136 -18.65 -0.03 2.70
N LEU A 137 -19.16 -1.20 3.08
CA LEU A 137 -18.45 -2.15 3.95
C LEU A 137 -17.14 -2.62 3.31
N ASP A 138 -17.16 -2.95 2.02
CA ASP A 138 -15.95 -3.38 1.32
C ASP A 138 -14.93 -2.26 1.18
N ARG A 139 -15.37 -1.03 0.92
CA ARG A 139 -14.51 0.16 0.96
C ARG A 139 -13.88 0.36 2.34
N HIS A 140 -14.64 0.22 3.43
CA HIS A 140 -14.11 0.33 4.79
C HIS A 140 -13.05 -0.74 5.08
N LYS A 141 -13.28 -1.99 4.66
CA LYS A 141 -12.29 -3.07 4.79
C LYS A 141 -11.01 -2.78 4.01
N LEU A 142 -11.13 -2.30 2.76
CA LEU A 142 -9.97 -1.94 1.94
C LEU A 142 -9.16 -0.82 2.59
N MET A 143 -9.82 0.21 3.12
CA MET A 143 -9.16 1.29 3.84
C MET A 143 -8.44 0.80 5.11
N ALA A 144 -9.05 -0.10 5.87
CA ALA A 144 -8.41 -0.69 7.04
C ALA A 144 -7.14 -1.47 6.65
N LEU A 145 -7.21 -2.28 5.59
CA LEU A 145 -6.05 -3.04 5.09
C LEU A 145 -4.93 -2.11 4.57
N GLN A 146 -5.28 -1.05 3.86
CA GLN A 146 -4.30 -0.04 3.41
C GLN A 146 -3.61 0.64 4.60
N ASN A 147 -4.37 0.97 5.65
CA ASN A 147 -3.80 1.53 6.87
C ASN A 147 -2.84 0.54 7.55
N GLU A 148 -3.21 -0.73 7.67
CA GLU A 148 -2.33 -1.77 8.23
C GLU A 148 -1.02 -1.91 7.43
N LEU A 149 -1.11 -1.91 6.10
CA LEU A 149 0.07 -1.98 5.23
C LEU A 149 0.96 -0.73 5.33
N SER A 150 0.38 0.47 5.41
CA SER A 150 1.18 1.70 5.61
C SER A 150 1.87 1.75 6.97
N VAL A 151 1.27 1.18 8.01
CA VAL A 151 1.94 1.00 9.32
C VAL A 151 3.12 0.05 9.17
N ALA A 152 2.95 -1.07 8.46
CA ALA A 152 4.04 -2.01 8.18
C ALA A 152 5.18 -1.35 7.38
N ARG A 153 4.87 -0.52 6.38
CA ARG A 153 5.83 0.30 5.63
C ARG A 153 6.71 1.14 6.55
N ASN A 154 6.08 1.90 7.44
CA ASN A 154 6.77 2.79 8.36
C ASN A 154 7.68 2.00 9.33
N MET A 155 7.23 0.83 9.79
CA MET A 155 8.06 -0.07 10.60
C MET A 155 9.27 -0.57 9.82
N GLN A 156 9.08 -1.03 8.58
CA GLN A 156 10.17 -1.49 7.71
C GLN A 156 11.21 -0.39 7.47
N GLN A 157 10.78 0.82 7.09
CA GLN A 157 11.68 1.95 6.89
C GLN A 157 12.37 2.42 8.17
N SER A 158 11.81 2.13 9.36
CA SER A 158 12.45 2.44 10.64
C SER A 158 13.57 1.48 11.00
N ILE A 159 13.58 0.28 10.40
CA ILE A 159 14.58 -0.76 10.66
C ILE A 159 15.87 -0.47 9.88
N LEU A 160 15.76 0.14 8.69
CA LEU A 160 16.90 0.52 7.86
C LEU A 160 17.73 1.63 8.55
N PRO A 161 19.08 1.60 8.43
CA PRO A 161 19.93 2.66 8.97
C PRO A 161 19.58 4.04 8.41
N LYS A 162 19.35 5.01 9.29
CA LYS A 162 19.15 6.43 8.92
C LYS A 162 20.36 7.30 9.24
N GLU A 163 21.26 6.77 10.04
CA GLU A 163 22.52 7.40 10.42
C GLU A 163 23.65 6.53 9.87
N PHE A 164 24.60 7.17 9.21
CA PHE A 164 25.74 6.50 8.58
C PHE A 164 27.03 6.83 9.35
N PRO A 165 28.03 5.94 9.37
CA PRO A 165 29.32 6.21 10.01
C PRO A 165 29.94 7.51 9.49
N VAL A 166 30.30 8.40 10.41
CA VAL A 166 30.93 9.68 10.09
C VAL A 166 32.44 9.55 10.26
N ASP A 167 33.16 9.53 9.14
CA ASP A 167 34.61 9.53 9.09
C ASP A 167 35.08 10.58 8.06
N ARG A 168 36.29 11.12 8.23
CA ARG A 168 36.86 12.09 7.27
C ARG A 168 37.42 11.40 6.03
N ARG A 169 37.81 10.13 6.16
CA ARG A 169 38.46 9.31 5.13
C ARG A 169 37.50 8.71 4.12
N TYR A 170 36.19 8.73 4.41
CA TYR A 170 35.19 8.24 3.48
C TYR A 170 33.83 8.93 3.68
N SER A 171 32.90 8.69 2.75
CA SER A 171 31.50 9.08 2.88
C SER A 171 30.63 7.91 2.45
N MET A 172 29.72 7.50 3.33
CA MET A 172 28.71 6.50 3.01
C MET A 172 27.31 7.10 3.04
N TYR A 173 26.46 6.62 2.15
CA TYR A 173 25.05 6.96 2.12
C TYR A 173 24.27 5.83 1.45
N ALA A 174 23.05 5.60 1.88
CA ALA A 174 22.16 4.65 1.26
C ALA A 174 20.73 5.17 1.31
N ASP A 175 19.94 4.80 0.31
CA ASP A 175 18.51 5.06 0.28
C ASP A 175 17.77 3.91 -0.40
N MET A 176 16.48 3.82 -0.11
CA MET A 176 15.58 2.79 -0.63
C MET A 176 14.17 3.34 -0.83
N GLU A 177 13.68 3.22 -2.06
CA GLU A 177 12.31 3.55 -2.43
C GLU A 177 11.53 2.27 -2.75
N PRO A 178 10.62 1.82 -1.86
CA PRO A 178 9.82 0.63 -2.12
C PRO A 178 8.82 0.85 -3.27
N ALA A 179 8.67 -0.14 -4.16
CA ALA A 179 7.69 -0.12 -5.25
C ALA A 179 6.25 -0.33 -4.76
N ARG A 180 6.10 -0.96 -3.60
CA ARG A 180 4.81 -1.25 -2.95
C ARG A 180 4.78 -0.72 -1.52
N GLU A 181 3.73 -1.05 -0.77
CA GLU A 181 3.64 -0.68 0.64
C GLU A 181 4.79 -1.27 1.46
N VAL A 182 5.24 -2.49 1.16
CA VAL A 182 6.42 -3.09 1.80
C VAL A 182 7.29 -3.79 0.75
N GLY A 183 8.59 -3.65 0.91
CA GLY A 183 9.61 -4.11 -0.04
C GLY A 183 10.34 -5.40 0.38
N GLY A 184 11.03 -6.04 -0.57
CA GLY A 184 11.97 -7.13 -0.32
C GLY A 184 13.40 -6.64 -0.09
N ASP A 185 13.73 -5.47 -0.65
CA ASP A 185 15.07 -4.90 -0.57
C ASP A 185 15.46 -4.43 0.83
N PHE A 186 16.77 -4.41 1.08
CA PHE A 186 17.35 -3.69 2.19
C PHE A 186 18.84 -3.37 2.00
N TYR A 187 19.30 -2.45 2.85
CA TYR A 187 20.71 -2.23 3.11
C TYR A 187 20.99 -2.26 4.62
N ASP A 188 22.24 -2.50 4.99
CA ASP A 188 22.71 -2.29 6.35
C ASP A 188 24.13 -1.71 6.34
N ILE A 189 24.43 -0.84 7.31
CA ILE A 189 25.75 -0.25 7.51
C ILE A 189 25.99 -0.20 9.02
N HIS A 190 27.13 -0.74 9.46
CA HIS A 190 27.49 -0.76 10.88
C HIS A 190 29.00 -0.68 11.07
N SER A 191 29.40 0.07 12.10
CA SER A 191 30.78 0.11 12.56
C SER A 191 31.16 -1.19 13.28
N LEU A 192 32.34 -1.70 12.98
CA LEU A 192 32.95 -2.84 13.66
C LEU A 192 33.88 -2.36 14.80
N PRO A 193 34.19 -3.21 15.79
CA PRO A 193 34.96 -2.80 16.98
C PRO A 193 36.38 -2.26 16.72
N ASP A 194 36.94 -2.49 15.53
CA ASP A 194 38.30 -2.14 15.13
C ASP A 194 38.34 -0.97 14.12
N ASN A 195 37.32 -0.11 14.13
CA ASN A 195 37.15 1.02 13.20
C ASN A 195 36.92 0.64 11.74
N ARG A 196 36.82 -0.65 11.42
CA ARG A 196 36.30 -1.10 10.12
C ARG A 196 34.80 -0.88 10.02
N VAL A 197 34.27 -0.89 8.81
CA VAL A 197 32.84 -0.75 8.55
C VAL A 197 32.34 -1.96 7.78
N GLY A 198 31.32 -2.62 8.33
CA GLY A 198 30.57 -3.65 7.63
C GLY A 198 29.36 -3.03 6.94
N PHE A 199 29.06 -3.46 5.71
CA PHE A 199 27.87 -3.02 5.00
C PHE A 199 27.36 -4.06 4.01
N ALA A 200 26.07 -3.97 3.71
CA ALA A 200 25.36 -4.92 2.86
C ALA A 200 24.32 -4.20 2.00
N ILE A 201 24.07 -4.76 0.82
CA ILE A 201 22.85 -4.57 0.05
C ILE A 201 22.26 -5.94 -0.28
N ALA A 202 20.94 -6.03 -0.33
CA ALA A 202 20.26 -7.29 -0.56
C ALA A 202 18.85 -7.09 -1.11
N ASP A 203 18.38 -8.12 -1.81
CA ASP A 203 17.05 -8.21 -2.41
C ASP A 203 16.46 -9.61 -2.14
N VAL A 204 15.23 -9.62 -1.62
CA VAL A 204 14.49 -10.83 -1.27
C VAL A 204 13.55 -11.22 -2.39
N SER A 205 13.59 -12.51 -2.77
CA SER A 205 12.68 -13.09 -3.74
C SER A 205 11.20 -12.88 -3.37
N GLY A 206 10.41 -12.43 -4.33
CA GLY A 206 8.98 -12.21 -4.15
C GLY A 206 8.68 -10.76 -3.76
N LYS A 207 7.42 -10.46 -3.40
CA LYS A 207 6.97 -9.08 -3.12
C LYS A 207 5.95 -9.06 -1.99
N GLY A 208 5.78 -7.90 -1.36
CA GLY A 208 4.79 -7.67 -0.32
C GLY A 208 5.19 -8.26 1.04
N VAL A 209 4.19 -8.58 1.87
CA VAL A 209 4.40 -8.90 3.29
C VAL A 209 5.35 -10.09 3.53
N PRO A 210 5.25 -11.23 2.80
CA PRO A 210 6.18 -12.34 3.02
C PRO A 210 7.65 -11.95 2.76
N ALA A 211 7.93 -11.25 1.65
CA ALA A 211 9.27 -10.78 1.33
C ALA A 211 9.79 -9.82 2.39
N ALA A 212 8.97 -8.87 2.85
CA ALA A 212 9.33 -7.93 3.91
C ALA A 212 9.67 -8.62 5.25
N LEU A 213 8.95 -9.68 5.62
CA LEU A 213 9.25 -10.45 6.83
C LEU A 213 10.57 -11.23 6.71
N PHE A 214 10.79 -11.84 5.54
CA PHE A 214 12.05 -12.56 5.28
C PHE A 214 13.24 -11.60 5.21
N MET A 215 13.05 -10.41 4.64
CA MET A 215 14.01 -9.31 4.67
C MET A 215 14.43 -8.98 6.11
N MET A 216 13.47 -8.78 7.01
CA MET A 216 13.75 -8.47 8.41
C MET A 216 14.57 -9.57 9.09
N SER A 217 14.24 -10.84 8.84
CA SER A 217 15.01 -11.99 9.35
C SER A 217 16.42 -12.00 8.77
N ALA A 218 16.57 -11.86 7.45
CA ALA A 218 17.86 -11.88 6.76
C ALA A 218 18.77 -10.77 7.28
N ARG A 219 18.29 -9.52 7.34
CA ARG A 219 19.04 -8.39 7.88
C ARG A 219 19.46 -8.61 9.34
N THR A 220 18.55 -9.10 10.18
CA THR A 220 18.83 -9.36 11.60
C THR A 220 19.91 -10.42 11.78
N LEU A 221 19.82 -11.52 11.03
CA LEU A 221 20.80 -12.60 11.08
C LEU A 221 22.16 -12.18 10.51
N LEU A 222 22.16 -11.40 9.44
CA LEU A 222 23.38 -10.86 8.84
C LEU A 222 24.11 -9.94 9.82
N LYS A 223 23.38 -9.01 10.45
CA LYS A 223 23.93 -8.13 11.48
C LYS A 223 24.44 -8.91 12.69
N GLY A 224 23.70 -9.91 13.15
CA GLY A 224 24.12 -10.79 14.24
C GLY A 224 25.40 -11.58 13.91
N SER A 225 25.47 -12.13 12.70
CA SER A 225 26.65 -12.87 12.21
C SER A 225 27.88 -11.96 12.09
N ALA A 226 27.70 -10.71 11.67
CA ALA A 226 28.78 -9.72 11.60
C ALA A 226 29.38 -9.33 12.97
N LEU A 227 28.69 -9.62 14.08
CA LEU A 227 29.24 -9.45 15.44
C LEU A 227 30.08 -10.65 15.88
N MET A 228 29.89 -11.83 15.26
CA MET A 228 30.58 -13.07 15.62
C MET A 228 31.77 -13.38 14.72
N PHE A 229 31.72 -12.95 13.46
CA PHE A 229 32.72 -13.24 12.44
C PHE A 229 33.28 -11.96 11.83
N ASN A 230 34.55 -12.02 11.43
CA ASN A 230 35.30 -10.85 10.92
C ASN A 230 35.61 -10.94 9.42
N THR A 231 35.04 -11.91 8.71
CA THR A 231 35.23 -12.12 7.26
C THR A 231 33.89 -12.27 6.54
N PRO A 232 33.68 -11.61 5.38
CA PRO A 232 32.43 -11.68 4.62
C PRO A 232 31.94 -13.09 4.33
N GLU A 233 32.83 -13.98 3.90
CA GLU A 233 32.53 -15.38 3.57
C GLU A 233 31.87 -16.15 4.73
N LYS A 234 32.34 -15.92 5.97
CA LYS A 234 31.82 -16.60 7.17
C LYS A 234 30.49 -16.00 7.62
N ILE A 235 30.36 -14.69 7.49
CA ILE A 235 29.12 -13.97 7.79
C ILE A 235 28.00 -14.47 6.88
N LEU A 236 28.26 -14.57 5.57
CA LEU A 236 27.28 -15.10 4.62
C LEU A 236 27.00 -16.59 4.85
N ALA A 237 28.03 -17.41 5.10
CA ALA A 237 27.84 -18.84 5.35
C ALA A 237 26.99 -19.12 6.60
N GLU A 238 27.23 -18.41 7.70
CA GLU A 238 26.43 -18.54 8.91
C GLU A 238 25.00 -18.07 8.68
N THR A 239 24.83 -16.89 8.09
CA THR A 239 23.51 -16.32 7.79
C THR A 239 22.71 -17.26 6.90
N ASN A 240 23.34 -17.83 5.86
CA ASN A 240 22.73 -18.81 4.97
C ASN A 240 22.29 -20.07 5.71
N SER A 241 23.16 -20.62 6.56
CA SER A 241 22.87 -21.85 7.30
C SER A 241 21.61 -21.69 8.15
N ILE A 242 21.46 -20.54 8.82
CA ILE A 242 20.29 -20.25 9.65
C ILE A 242 19.06 -19.95 8.78
N LEU A 243 19.19 -19.13 7.73
CA LEU A 243 18.06 -18.80 6.85
C LEU A 243 17.51 -20.01 6.08
N SER A 244 18.35 -20.98 5.77
CA SER A 244 17.94 -22.20 5.09
C SER A 244 17.24 -23.21 6.00
N ASP A 245 17.41 -23.07 7.31
CA ASP A 245 16.77 -23.93 8.31
C ASP A 245 15.29 -23.49 8.45
N ASP A 246 14.36 -24.44 8.39
CA ASP A 246 12.92 -24.18 8.44
C ASP A 246 12.37 -23.18 7.38
N ASN A 247 13.01 -23.06 6.21
CA ASN A 247 12.56 -22.23 5.09
C ASN A 247 11.44 -22.87 4.26
N GLU A 248 10.29 -23.18 4.89
CA GLU A 248 9.12 -23.77 4.20
C GLU A 248 8.57 -22.89 3.07
N ALA A 249 8.76 -21.57 3.18
CA ALA A 249 8.32 -20.60 2.18
C ALA A 249 9.17 -20.64 0.90
N MET A 250 10.30 -21.35 0.90
CA MET A 250 11.24 -21.44 -0.22
C MET A 250 11.68 -20.06 -0.74
N MET A 251 11.72 -19.06 0.15
CA MET A 251 12.19 -17.71 -0.18
C MET A 251 13.71 -17.66 -0.11
N PHE A 252 14.31 -16.76 -0.85
CA PHE A 252 15.75 -16.54 -0.82
C PHE A 252 16.07 -15.06 -0.85
N VAL A 253 17.29 -14.72 -0.49
CA VAL A 253 17.80 -13.35 -0.52
C VAL A 253 19.13 -13.33 -1.26
N THR A 254 19.20 -12.47 -2.28
CA THR A 254 20.47 -12.12 -2.89
C THR A 254 21.15 -11.09 -2.00
N VAL A 255 22.44 -11.23 -1.73
CA VAL A 255 23.18 -10.30 -0.87
C VAL A 255 24.59 -10.05 -1.36
N TRP A 256 25.05 -8.81 -1.26
CA TRP A 256 26.44 -8.46 -1.37
C TRP A 256 26.90 -7.85 -0.05
N TYR A 257 27.89 -8.45 0.59
CA TYR A 257 28.38 -8.03 1.91
C TYR A 257 29.86 -7.68 1.86
N ALA A 258 30.24 -6.56 2.48
CA ALA A 258 31.63 -6.15 2.59
C ALA A 258 32.03 -5.62 3.96
N ILE A 259 33.33 -5.69 4.19
CA ILE A 259 34.04 -5.04 5.28
C ILE A 259 35.08 -4.13 4.64
N TYR A 260 35.01 -2.84 4.96
CA TYR A 260 35.98 -1.83 4.54
C TYR A 260 36.84 -1.40 5.73
N ASP A 261 38.15 -1.38 5.54
CA ASP A 261 39.11 -0.82 6.47
C ASP A 261 39.57 0.58 6.01
N PRO A 262 39.16 1.64 6.72
CA PRO A 262 39.55 3.00 6.36
C PRO A 262 41.04 3.31 6.52
N GLU A 263 41.81 2.53 7.28
CA GLU A 263 43.25 2.76 7.45
C GLU A 263 44.06 2.22 6.27
N SER A 264 43.78 0.99 5.85
CA SER A 264 44.45 0.35 4.71
C SER A 264 43.79 0.64 3.36
N ARG A 265 42.54 1.14 3.36
CA ARG A 265 41.63 1.22 2.20
C ARG A 265 41.32 -0.13 1.58
N GLU A 266 41.53 -1.22 2.33
CA GLU A 266 41.18 -2.56 1.90
C GLU A 266 39.67 -2.77 2.01
N LEU A 267 39.07 -3.21 0.91
CA LEU A 267 37.69 -3.66 0.83
C LEU A 267 37.70 -5.18 0.63
N SER A 268 37.21 -5.91 1.64
CA SER A 268 36.97 -7.35 1.54
C SER A 268 35.48 -7.61 1.41
N PHE A 269 35.06 -8.42 0.44
CA PHE A 269 33.65 -8.69 0.18
C PHE A 269 33.37 -10.14 -0.23
N ALA A 270 32.11 -10.54 -0.12
CA ALA A 270 31.59 -11.79 -0.65
C ALA A 270 30.21 -11.56 -1.28
N ASN A 271 29.90 -12.32 -2.31
CA ASN A 271 28.64 -12.23 -3.04
C ASN A 271 27.82 -13.52 -2.83
N GLY A 272 26.57 -13.35 -2.41
CA GLY A 272 25.56 -14.39 -2.28
C GLY A 272 24.40 -14.15 -3.24
N GLY A 273 24.68 -14.20 -4.53
CA GLY A 273 23.69 -14.18 -5.61
C GLY A 273 23.28 -12.78 -6.11
N HIS A 274 23.94 -11.72 -5.65
CA HIS A 274 23.53 -10.33 -5.90
C HIS A 274 24.28 -9.68 -7.07
N ASN A 275 23.75 -8.54 -7.53
CA ASN A 275 24.37 -7.75 -8.59
C ASN A 275 25.78 -7.27 -8.18
N PRO A 276 26.78 -7.37 -9.07
CA PRO A 276 28.10 -6.84 -8.78
C PRO A 276 28.02 -5.31 -8.66
N PRO A 277 28.71 -4.71 -7.67
CA PRO A 277 28.78 -3.25 -7.56
C PRO A 277 29.53 -2.60 -8.73
N LEU A 278 29.22 -1.33 -8.97
CA LEU A 278 29.97 -0.48 -9.89
C LEU A 278 31.07 0.26 -9.12
N LEU A 279 32.33 0.06 -9.51
CA LEU A 279 33.46 0.88 -9.02
C LEU A 279 33.73 1.98 -10.03
N VAL A 280 33.66 3.23 -9.58
CA VAL A 280 33.88 4.45 -10.36
C VAL A 280 35.15 5.12 -9.87
N HIS A 281 36.07 5.38 -10.80
CA HIS A 281 37.33 6.05 -10.54
C HIS A 281 37.20 7.58 -10.63
N PRO A 282 38.16 8.35 -10.09
CA PRO A 282 38.10 9.82 -10.11
C PRO A 282 38.05 10.46 -11.50
N ASP A 283 38.49 9.75 -12.53
CA ASP A 283 38.43 10.18 -13.93
C ASP A 283 37.07 9.91 -14.61
N GLY A 284 36.11 9.36 -13.86
CA GLY A 284 34.80 8.96 -14.33
C GLY A 284 34.78 7.62 -15.09
N SER A 285 35.93 6.94 -15.22
CA SER A 285 35.95 5.56 -15.72
C SER A 285 35.33 4.63 -14.67
N SER A 286 34.64 3.58 -15.12
CA SER A 286 33.96 2.67 -14.21
C SER A 286 34.05 1.22 -14.66
N LYS A 287 33.99 0.29 -13.71
CA LYS A 287 33.99 -1.15 -13.95
C LYS A 287 33.13 -1.88 -12.93
N MET A 288 32.55 -3.01 -13.34
CA MET A 288 31.86 -3.90 -12.41
C MET A 288 32.86 -4.70 -11.58
N LEU A 289 32.67 -4.75 -10.26
CA LEU A 289 33.43 -5.62 -9.37
C LEU A 289 32.90 -7.06 -9.45
N GLN A 290 33.38 -7.78 -10.46
CA GLN A 290 33.03 -9.19 -10.68
C GLN A 290 33.70 -10.08 -9.62
N SER A 291 32.96 -11.08 -9.15
CA SER A 291 33.42 -12.18 -8.28
C SER A 291 32.67 -13.46 -8.65
N ASP A 292 33.00 -14.59 -8.01
CA ASP A 292 32.02 -15.68 -7.95
C ASP A 292 30.73 -15.11 -7.34
N THR A 293 29.63 -15.21 -8.09
CA THR A 293 28.33 -14.69 -7.65
C THR A 293 27.79 -15.52 -6.49
N GLY A 294 28.25 -16.75 -6.32
CA GLY A 294 27.73 -17.65 -5.30
C GLY A 294 26.26 -18.00 -5.54
N VAL A 295 25.60 -18.51 -4.51
CA VAL A 295 24.17 -18.86 -4.52
C VAL A 295 23.43 -17.94 -3.56
N PRO A 296 22.23 -17.43 -3.92
CA PRO A 296 21.40 -16.69 -2.99
C PRO A 296 21.17 -17.44 -1.67
N LEU A 297 21.15 -16.68 -0.57
CA LEU A 297 20.98 -17.23 0.76
C LEU A 297 19.57 -17.79 0.94
N GLY A 298 19.46 -18.89 1.68
CA GLY A 298 18.19 -19.60 1.93
C GLY A 298 17.88 -20.72 0.93
N ILE A 299 18.61 -20.82 -0.19
CA ILE A 299 18.40 -21.89 -1.20
C ILE A 299 19.10 -23.20 -0.80
N VAL A 300 20.42 -23.15 -0.57
CA VAL A 300 21.23 -24.34 -0.24
C VAL A 300 22.02 -24.06 1.03
N GLY A 301 21.64 -24.69 2.14
CA GLY A 301 22.14 -24.31 3.46
C GLY A 301 23.65 -24.40 3.66
N ARG A 302 24.28 -25.53 3.30
CA ARG A 302 25.74 -25.71 3.45
C ARG A 302 26.47 -25.27 2.19
N THR A 303 26.54 -23.97 1.98
CA THR A 303 27.25 -23.33 0.86
C THR A 303 28.46 -22.54 1.37
N SER A 304 29.58 -22.66 0.67
CA SER A 304 30.75 -21.81 0.87
C SER A 304 30.69 -20.59 -0.04
N PHE A 305 31.10 -19.44 0.46
CA PHE A 305 31.20 -18.19 -0.30
C PHE A 305 32.68 -17.83 -0.47
N GLU A 306 33.04 -17.25 -1.61
CA GLU A 306 34.40 -16.75 -1.86
C GLU A 306 34.54 -15.33 -1.32
N GLN A 307 35.60 -15.08 -0.55
CA GLN A 307 36.02 -13.72 -0.23
C GLN A 307 36.97 -13.19 -1.31
N VAL A 308 36.69 -11.97 -1.77
CA VAL A 308 37.58 -11.18 -2.61
C VAL A 308 38.03 -9.94 -1.83
N SER A 309 39.31 -9.59 -1.94
CA SER A 309 39.89 -8.40 -1.32
C SER A 309 40.55 -7.51 -2.36
N ILE A 310 40.25 -6.21 -2.33
CA ILE A 310 40.81 -5.18 -3.22
C ILE A 310 41.22 -3.96 -2.39
N GLU A 311 42.13 -3.14 -2.92
CA GLU A 311 42.43 -1.82 -2.37
C GLU A 311 41.66 -0.76 -3.17
N LEU A 312 41.02 0.17 -2.48
CA LEU A 312 40.34 1.31 -3.09
C LEU A 312 41.27 2.54 -3.12
N ASP A 313 41.25 3.25 -4.23
CA ASP A 313 42.01 4.49 -4.38
C ASP A 313 41.27 5.70 -3.84
N VAL A 314 42.02 6.75 -3.50
CA VAL A 314 41.42 8.02 -3.08
C VAL A 314 40.58 8.60 -4.22
N GLY A 315 39.33 8.93 -3.92
CA GLY A 315 38.34 9.42 -4.87
C GLY A 315 37.55 8.32 -5.58
N ASP A 316 37.84 7.05 -5.34
CA ASP A 316 36.99 5.96 -5.82
C ASP A 316 35.60 6.03 -5.18
N THR A 317 34.57 5.78 -5.99
CA THR A 317 33.18 5.62 -5.56
C THR A 317 32.71 4.22 -5.87
N LEU A 318 32.38 3.46 -4.83
CA LEU A 318 31.70 2.17 -4.95
C LEU A 318 30.19 2.40 -4.87
N VAL A 319 29.46 1.95 -5.89
CA VAL A 319 27.99 2.07 -6.00
C VAL A 319 27.39 0.67 -6.05
N LEU A 320 26.62 0.34 -5.02
CA LEU A 320 25.87 -0.89 -4.89
C LEU A 320 24.40 -0.58 -5.18
N TYR A 321 23.72 -1.47 -5.89
CA TYR A 321 22.36 -1.25 -6.36
C TYR A 321 21.61 -2.57 -6.47
N THR A 322 20.29 -2.50 -6.29
CA THR A 322 19.38 -3.61 -6.60
C THR A 322 18.87 -3.51 -8.04
N ASP A 323 18.21 -4.56 -8.52
CA ASP A 323 17.72 -4.63 -9.90
C ASP A 323 16.70 -3.54 -10.23
N GLY A 324 15.97 -3.01 -9.24
CA GLY A 324 15.10 -1.85 -9.41
C GLY A 324 15.79 -0.61 -10.00
N VAL A 325 17.12 -0.49 -9.92
CA VAL A 325 17.88 0.59 -10.59
C VAL A 325 18.04 0.30 -12.09
N ASN A 326 18.65 -0.83 -12.46
CA ASN A 326 18.98 -1.11 -13.86
C ASN A 326 17.80 -1.67 -14.68
N GLU A 327 16.79 -2.22 -14.01
CA GLU A 327 15.56 -2.74 -14.61
C GLU A 327 14.37 -1.78 -14.45
N ALA A 328 14.60 -0.54 -14.01
CA ALA A 328 13.58 0.50 -14.03
C ALA A 328 13.02 0.68 -15.45
N GLU A 329 11.69 0.67 -15.57
CA GLU A 329 10.98 0.80 -16.83
C GLU A 329 10.52 2.24 -17.07
N ASN A 330 10.60 2.69 -18.33
CA ASN A 330 9.90 3.90 -18.78
C ASN A 330 8.46 3.58 -19.24
N GLN A 331 7.73 4.60 -19.72
CA GLN A 331 6.34 4.41 -20.20
C GLN A 331 6.21 3.44 -21.38
N ASP A 332 7.28 3.27 -22.17
CA ASP A 332 7.35 2.34 -23.31
C ASP A 332 7.81 0.93 -22.91
N ARG A 333 8.10 0.69 -21.61
CA ARG A 333 8.66 -0.53 -21.03
C ARG A 333 10.09 -0.85 -21.48
N ASP A 334 10.83 0.18 -21.91
CA ASP A 334 12.27 0.04 -22.07
C ASP A 334 12.95 0.09 -20.69
N LEU A 335 13.95 -0.76 -20.49
CA LEU A 335 14.75 -0.79 -19.27
C LEU A 335 15.80 0.34 -19.28
N TYR A 336 16.07 0.91 -18.10
CA TYR A 336 17.12 1.91 -17.91
C TYR A 336 18.48 1.36 -18.38
N GLY A 337 18.80 0.16 -17.93
CA GLY A 337 19.93 -0.64 -18.40
C GLY A 337 21.29 -0.18 -17.88
N MET A 338 22.25 -1.10 -17.97
CA MET A 338 23.61 -0.87 -17.47
C MET A 338 24.38 0.21 -18.24
N ASP A 339 24.12 0.36 -19.54
CA ASP A 339 24.82 1.35 -20.36
C ASP A 339 24.53 2.78 -19.87
N ARG A 340 23.26 3.10 -19.55
CA ARG A 340 22.89 4.41 -18.98
C ARG A 340 23.40 4.58 -17.57
N PHE A 341 23.30 3.52 -16.76
CA PHE A 341 23.80 3.54 -15.39
C PHE A 341 25.31 3.82 -15.33
N GLN A 342 26.12 3.21 -16.20
CA GLN A 342 27.55 3.51 -16.29
C GLN A 342 27.82 4.90 -16.86
N ALA A 343 27.07 5.31 -17.90
CA ALA A 343 27.21 6.62 -18.52
C ALA A 343 26.91 7.78 -17.56
N LEU A 344 26.11 7.55 -16.50
CA LEU A 344 25.86 8.53 -15.44
C LEU A 344 27.15 9.08 -14.83
N PHE A 345 28.17 8.23 -14.69
CA PHE A 345 29.44 8.56 -14.04
C PHE A 345 30.54 9.00 -15.02
N GLN A 346 30.37 8.74 -16.33
CA GLN A 346 31.40 9.00 -17.33
C GLN A 346 31.62 10.49 -17.57
N GLY A 347 32.89 10.92 -17.48
CA GLY A 347 33.30 12.29 -17.79
C GLY A 347 32.78 13.35 -16.80
N ARG A 348 32.28 12.93 -15.64
CA ARG A 348 31.92 13.82 -14.54
C ARG A 348 33.12 14.01 -13.60
N GLU A 349 33.16 15.19 -12.98
CA GLU A 349 34.03 15.39 -11.82
C GLU A 349 33.57 14.50 -10.66
N PRO A 350 34.48 14.08 -9.76
CA PRO A 350 34.13 13.29 -8.58
C PRO A 350 33.03 13.96 -7.74
N PHE A 351 32.05 13.17 -7.29
CA PHE A 351 31.03 13.63 -6.36
C PHE A 351 31.66 14.05 -5.03
N ALA A 352 31.08 15.05 -4.34
CA ALA A 352 31.64 15.54 -3.08
C ALA A 352 31.29 14.62 -1.89
N SER A 353 30.25 13.79 -2.04
CA SER A 353 29.81 12.84 -1.02
C SER A 353 29.13 11.62 -1.62
N GLY A 354 29.05 10.53 -0.84
CA GLY A 354 28.25 9.36 -1.21
C GLY A 354 26.78 9.73 -1.41
N LYS A 355 26.25 10.68 -0.64
CA LYS A 355 24.88 11.17 -0.81
C LYS A 355 24.65 11.76 -2.20
N GLU A 356 25.52 12.64 -2.67
CA GLU A 356 25.37 13.23 -4.01
C GLU A 356 25.43 12.18 -5.13
N ALA A 357 26.31 11.19 -4.99
CA ALA A 357 26.37 10.07 -5.94
C ALA A 357 25.07 9.25 -5.90
N ASN A 358 24.53 8.99 -4.71
CA ASN A 358 23.28 8.26 -4.53
C ASN A 358 22.09 9.03 -5.11
N ASP A 359 21.93 10.30 -4.76
CA ASP A 359 20.89 11.20 -5.28
C ASP A 359 20.92 11.23 -6.82
N ALA A 360 22.11 11.31 -7.42
CA ALA A 360 22.27 11.31 -8.88
C ALA A 360 21.77 10.00 -9.54
N VAL A 361 21.88 8.86 -8.85
CA VAL A 361 21.33 7.58 -9.34
C VAL A 361 19.81 7.62 -9.31
N PHE A 362 19.20 8.03 -8.19
CA PHE A 362 17.74 8.13 -8.07
C PHE A 362 17.17 9.13 -9.09
N GLU A 363 17.75 10.32 -9.21
CA GLU A 363 17.34 11.34 -10.18
C GLU A 363 17.37 10.78 -11.61
N ALA A 364 18.45 10.11 -12.01
CA ALA A 364 18.58 9.57 -13.36
C ALA A 364 17.55 8.46 -13.66
N VAL A 365 17.26 7.60 -12.67
CA VAL A 365 16.23 6.56 -12.77
C VAL A 365 14.84 7.17 -12.88
N HIS A 366 14.51 8.16 -12.04
CA HIS A 366 13.21 8.84 -12.08
C HIS A 366 13.00 9.64 -13.38
N GLU A 367 14.04 10.34 -13.84
CA GLU A 367 14.01 11.06 -15.13
C GLU A 367 13.75 10.11 -16.29
N PHE A 368 14.38 8.93 -16.30
CA PHE A 368 14.15 7.92 -17.32
C PHE A 368 12.75 7.31 -17.25
N ALA A 369 12.30 6.96 -16.03
CA ALA A 369 10.99 6.36 -15.81
C ALA A 369 9.85 7.31 -16.23
N ALA A 370 10.06 8.63 -16.11
CA ALA A 370 9.13 9.67 -16.55
C ALA A 370 7.68 9.45 -16.03
N GLY A 371 7.57 9.05 -14.76
CA GLY A 371 6.29 8.79 -14.07
C GLY A 371 5.66 7.43 -14.37
N ALA A 372 6.38 6.50 -15.01
CA ALA A 372 5.99 5.10 -15.07
C ALA A 372 5.88 4.48 -13.67
N GLU A 373 5.00 3.49 -13.51
CA GLU A 373 4.85 2.77 -12.25
C GLU A 373 6.11 1.93 -11.97
N GLN A 374 6.64 2.04 -10.75
CA GLN A 374 7.85 1.35 -10.35
C GLN A 374 7.63 -0.18 -10.32
N SER A 375 8.48 -0.92 -11.02
CA SER A 375 8.39 -2.37 -11.16
C SER A 375 8.93 -3.12 -9.93
N ASP A 376 10.05 -2.67 -9.37
CA ASP A 376 10.69 -3.23 -8.17
C ASP A 376 11.29 -2.18 -7.26
N ASP A 377 11.62 -2.56 -6.03
CA ASP A 377 12.24 -1.65 -5.05
C ASP A 377 13.54 -1.06 -5.59
N ILE A 378 13.71 0.26 -5.46
CA ILE A 378 14.93 0.95 -5.92
C ILE A 378 15.81 1.17 -4.69
N THR A 379 16.91 0.42 -4.61
CA THR A 379 17.84 0.54 -3.49
C THR A 379 19.24 0.83 -4.00
N CYS A 380 19.91 1.80 -3.37
CA CYS A 380 21.27 2.17 -3.71
C CYS A 380 22.07 2.47 -2.44
N LEU A 381 23.30 1.96 -2.37
CA LEU A 381 24.27 2.24 -1.32
C LEU A 381 25.58 2.70 -1.96
N THR A 382 26.18 3.75 -1.40
CA THR A 382 27.41 4.34 -1.91
C THR A 382 28.49 4.40 -0.83
N LEU A 383 29.73 4.16 -1.24
CA LEU A 383 30.94 4.41 -0.46
C LEU A 383 31.90 5.24 -1.33
N LEU A 384 32.18 6.47 -0.92
CA LEU A 384 33.18 7.33 -1.55
C LEU A 384 34.42 7.40 -0.66
N VAL A 385 35.59 7.07 -1.19
CA VAL A 385 36.88 7.22 -0.49
C VAL A 385 37.35 8.67 -0.63
N LYS A 386 37.61 9.33 0.51
CA LYS A 386 38.05 10.72 0.55
C LYS A 386 39.55 10.82 0.73
N PRO A 387 40.18 11.91 0.26
CA PRO A 387 41.57 12.19 0.61
C PRO A 387 41.71 12.39 2.12
N ASP A 388 42.82 11.91 2.68
CA ASP A 388 43.23 12.25 4.05
C ASP A 388 43.36 13.78 4.17
N ALA A 389 42.66 14.36 5.15
CA ALA A 389 42.58 15.80 5.37
C ALA A 389 43.88 16.40 5.95
#